data_AF-A0ABD3WK59-F1
#
_entry.id   AF-A0ABD3WK59-F1
#
_cell.length_a   1.000
_cell.length_b   1.000
_cell.length_c   1.000
_cell.angle_alpha   90.00
_cell.angle_beta   90.00
_cell.angle_gamma   90.00
#
_symmetry.space_group_name_H-M   'P 1'
#
loop_
_entity.id
_entity.type
_entity.pdbx_description
1 polymer ?
#
loop_
_entity_poly.entity_id
_entity_poly.type
_entity_poly.pdbx_seq_one_letter_code
_entity_poly.pdbx_strand_id
1 'polypeptide(L)'
;MATEETAIEKSIKHFVYSKIQEQVYLEVGQNLTISIKHRSKHGSTALAMFWMRVLRHQNNYPMPKYSYKELYDQKGNDKIILKVDDITITVFNKTGTLLIQGTMALEWFLNRFLYIMDAYDAPIHNPQPQTTIYRQYTENWKKLEDDDKMKKVAEEQREFEKEEKALEIVQIRNQVITDVRSRGDNAEAEKLEKAAKSAENDLAEELELMTFDLWPDSVVASQLKKLQTPCVKDGSTYIYKLWKSLLNYWFKDTKIKVYLVSPFLDAERLVDLCKLIIQNRLTANLDVFYVNQQCSKEQRIFEVKQKALKSFDAKEQMFVEYKIYSSIVYPLQKFDCKFIASVKDEQADILVTSASFHGDHFTCSNMNTIHFFTMTEAEFIRKFLCPIQASVNFRK
;
A
#
# COMPACT_ATOMS: atom_id res chain seq x y z
N MET A 1 -30.98 1.31 30.19
CA MET A 1 -29.80 0.58 30.68
C MET A 1 -28.63 1.54 30.63
N ALA A 2 -28.09 1.93 31.78
CA ALA A 2 -26.98 2.87 31.85
C ALA A 2 -25.72 2.16 31.36
N THR A 3 -25.26 2.49 30.15
CA THR A 3 -23.94 2.09 29.67
C THR A 3 -22.89 2.70 30.59
N GLU A 4 -22.05 1.86 31.16
CA GLU A 4 -20.98 2.25 32.06
C GLU A 4 -20.02 3.21 31.34
N GLU A 5 -19.91 4.45 31.85
CA GLU A 5 -19.07 5.47 31.21
C GLU A 5 -17.59 5.06 31.27
N THR A 6 -16.93 5.04 30.11
CA THR A 6 -15.52 4.66 29.99
C THR A 6 -14.59 5.69 30.66
N ALA A 7 -13.38 5.26 31.06
CA ALA A 7 -12.41 6.15 31.70
C ALA A 7 -12.02 7.36 30.84
N ILE A 8 -11.90 7.16 29.52
CA ILE A 8 -11.62 8.23 28.57
C ILE A 8 -12.79 9.22 28.45
N GLU A 9 -14.02 8.72 28.45
CA GLU A 9 -15.22 9.58 28.41
C GLU A 9 -15.34 10.46 29.65
N LYS A 10 -15.08 9.89 30.85
CA LYS A 10 -15.02 10.66 32.10
C LYS A 10 -13.94 11.73 32.06
N SER A 11 -12.76 11.40 31.54
CA SER A 11 -11.63 12.33 31.42
C SER A 11 -11.95 13.49 30.49
N ILE A 12 -12.57 13.23 29.33
CA ILE A 12 -12.98 14.28 28.39
C ILE A 12 -14.05 15.19 29.00
N LYS A 13 -15.08 14.61 29.64
CA LYS A 13 -16.13 15.39 30.32
C LYS A 13 -15.55 16.30 31.39
N HIS A 14 -14.65 15.77 32.22
CA HIS A 14 -13.98 16.54 33.26
C HIS A 14 -13.09 17.65 32.67
N PHE A 15 -12.30 17.34 31.65
CA PHE A 15 -11.41 18.30 30.99
C PHE A 15 -12.20 19.48 30.42
N VAL A 16 -13.23 19.23 29.61
CA VAL A 16 -14.06 20.31 29.03
C VAL A 16 -14.75 21.12 30.12
N TYR A 17 -15.37 20.46 31.11
CA TYR A 17 -16.06 21.15 32.20
C TYR A 17 -15.10 22.02 33.03
N SER A 18 -13.91 21.51 33.35
CA SER A 18 -12.92 22.25 34.15
C SER A 18 -12.42 23.52 33.45
N LYS A 19 -12.31 23.52 32.11
CA LYS A 19 -11.74 24.64 31.34
C LYS A 19 -12.75 25.68 30.91
N ILE A 20 -13.96 25.25 30.53
CA ILE A 20 -14.97 26.14 29.95
C ILE A 20 -16.37 25.96 30.54
N GLN A 21 -16.54 25.11 31.56
CA GLN A 21 -17.82 24.87 32.25
C GLN A 21 -18.94 24.31 31.34
N GLU A 22 -18.59 23.77 30.18
CA GLU A 22 -19.52 23.15 29.23
C GLU A 22 -19.64 21.64 29.48
N GLN A 23 -20.79 21.06 29.12
CA GLN A 23 -21.01 19.62 29.20
C GLN A 23 -21.02 18.97 27.81
N VAL A 24 -20.28 17.86 27.68
CA VAL A 24 -20.16 17.11 26.43
C VAL A 24 -20.49 15.63 26.63
N TYR A 25 -20.73 14.93 25.53
CA TYR A 25 -20.74 13.47 25.48
C TYR A 25 -19.90 12.98 24.31
N LEU A 26 -19.38 11.76 24.46
CA LEU A 26 -18.63 11.07 23.44
C LEU A 26 -19.56 10.13 22.69
N GLU A 27 -19.53 10.18 21.37
CA GLU A 27 -20.24 9.26 20.50
C GLU A 27 -19.25 8.58 19.57
N VAL A 28 -19.10 7.27 19.75
CA VAL A 28 -18.29 6.40 18.88
C VAL A 28 -19.25 5.79 17.86
N GLY A 29 -19.13 6.22 16.61
CA GLY A 29 -19.98 5.77 15.50
C GLY A 29 -19.49 4.45 14.91
N GLN A 30 -20.42 3.69 14.32
CA GLN A 30 -20.13 2.41 13.65
C GLN A 30 -19.23 2.56 12.40
N ASN A 31 -19.08 3.77 11.85
CA ASN A 31 -18.37 4.04 10.59
C ASN A 31 -16.97 4.63 10.80
N LEU A 32 -16.21 4.15 11.79
CA LEU A 32 -14.85 4.63 12.06
C LEU A 32 -14.83 6.15 12.35
N THR A 33 -15.85 6.61 13.06
CA THR A 33 -16.01 8.01 13.46
C THR A 33 -16.10 8.15 14.96
N ILE A 34 -15.47 9.18 15.50
CA ILE A 34 -15.57 9.57 16.91
C ILE A 34 -15.98 11.02 16.94
N SER A 35 -17.01 11.33 17.74
CA SER A 35 -17.46 12.70 17.89
C SER A 35 -17.63 13.08 19.35
N ILE A 36 -17.15 14.28 19.69
CA ILE A 36 -17.39 14.92 20.98
C ILE A 36 -18.38 16.03 20.73
N LYS A 37 -19.58 15.89 21.30
CA LYS A 37 -20.72 16.77 21.05
C LYS A 37 -21.11 17.50 22.32
N HIS A 38 -21.54 18.75 22.16
CA HIS A 38 -22.16 19.49 23.24
C HIS A 38 -23.47 18.81 23.66
N ARG A 39 -23.78 18.81 24.97
CA ARG A 39 -24.98 18.16 25.49
C ARG A 39 -26.28 18.88 25.08
N SER A 40 -26.24 20.19 24.88
CA SER A 40 -27.39 20.95 24.36
C SER A 40 -27.54 20.78 22.85
N LYS A 41 -28.78 20.64 22.39
CA LYS A 41 -29.14 20.52 20.97
C LYS A 41 -28.73 21.72 20.11
N HIS A 42 -28.56 22.88 20.73
CA HIS A 42 -28.16 24.10 20.02
C HIS A 42 -26.64 24.22 19.81
N GLY A 43 -25.84 23.34 20.43
CA GLY A 43 -24.38 23.39 20.37
C GLY A 43 -23.75 24.51 21.21
N SER A 44 -22.44 24.72 21.05
CA SER A 44 -21.70 25.82 21.71
C SER A 44 -20.53 26.30 20.85
N THR A 45 -20.52 27.60 20.50
CA THR A 45 -19.41 28.24 19.80
C THR A 45 -18.17 28.38 20.70
N ALA A 46 -18.38 28.52 22.01
CA ALA A 46 -17.30 28.52 23.00
C ALA A 46 -16.57 27.16 23.01
N LEU A 47 -17.32 26.06 22.88
CA LEU A 47 -16.75 24.72 22.75
C LEU A 47 -15.94 24.55 21.45
N ALA A 48 -16.38 25.12 20.33
CA ALA A 48 -15.60 25.10 19.08
C ALA A 48 -14.26 25.84 19.24
N MET A 49 -14.31 27.06 19.78
CA MET A 49 -13.11 27.86 20.04
C MET A 49 -12.16 27.15 21.00
N PHE A 50 -12.70 26.46 22.01
CA PHE A 50 -11.92 25.65 22.93
C PHE A 50 -11.17 24.52 22.21
N TRP A 51 -11.85 23.71 21.39
CA TRP A 51 -11.17 22.65 20.64
C TRP A 51 -10.09 23.18 19.71
N MET A 52 -10.32 24.33 19.09
CA MET A 52 -9.31 24.97 18.26
C MET A 52 -8.08 25.42 19.06
N ARG A 53 -8.25 25.90 20.29
CA ARG A 53 -7.14 26.23 21.19
C ARG A 53 -6.38 24.98 21.63
N VAL A 54 -7.09 23.91 21.95
CA VAL A 54 -6.49 22.62 22.33
C VAL A 54 -5.67 22.06 21.16
N LEU A 55 -6.24 21.95 19.96
CA LEU A 55 -5.54 21.38 18.80
C LEU A 55 -4.36 22.25 18.33
N ARG A 56 -4.45 23.56 18.47
CA ARG A 56 -3.37 24.50 18.08
C ARG A 56 -2.36 24.79 19.20
N HIS A 57 -2.49 24.12 20.35
CA HIS A 57 -1.56 24.33 21.45
C HIS A 57 -0.13 23.93 21.07
N GLN A 58 0.87 24.68 21.51
CA GLN A 58 2.27 24.48 21.08
C GLN A 58 2.85 23.12 21.50
N ASN A 59 2.36 22.58 22.62
CA ASN A 59 2.77 21.26 23.13
C ASN A 59 1.99 20.11 22.46
N ASN A 60 0.97 20.41 21.66
CA ASN A 60 0.07 19.40 21.13
C ASN A 60 0.44 18.96 19.72
N TYR A 61 0.17 17.68 19.46
CA TYR A 61 0.19 17.09 18.13
C TYR A 61 -1.24 17.00 17.60
N PRO A 62 -1.50 17.36 16.32
CA PRO A 62 -0.56 17.89 15.35
C PRO A 62 -0.17 19.35 15.62
N MET A 63 1.12 19.64 15.47
CA MET A 63 1.70 20.97 15.69
C MET A 63 0.97 22.08 14.89
N PRO A 64 1.12 23.37 15.26
CA PRO A 64 0.57 24.50 14.50
C PRO A 64 0.98 24.58 13.02
N LYS A 65 2.00 23.83 12.60
CA LYS A 65 2.46 23.72 11.20
C LYS A 65 1.50 22.95 10.28
N TYR A 66 0.52 22.22 10.82
CA TYR A 66 -0.46 21.51 10.00
C TYR A 66 -1.55 22.46 9.49
N SER A 67 -1.94 22.34 8.22
CA SER A 67 -2.88 23.26 7.59
C SER A 67 -4.32 23.05 8.09
N TYR A 68 -4.80 23.97 8.93
CA TYR A 68 -6.21 24.08 9.29
C TYR A 68 -6.96 24.78 8.14
N LYS A 69 -7.88 24.07 7.50
CA LYS A 69 -8.71 24.61 6.40
C LYS A 69 -10.07 25.04 6.94
N GLU A 70 -10.36 26.34 6.87
CA GLU A 70 -11.69 26.87 7.11
C GLU A 70 -12.57 26.63 5.89
N LEU A 71 -13.72 26.02 6.09
CA LEU A 71 -14.71 25.76 5.05
C LEU A 71 -16.04 26.38 5.45
N TYR A 72 -16.63 27.10 4.50
CA TYR A 72 -17.95 27.69 4.60
C TYR A 72 -18.89 26.90 3.69
N ASP A 73 -19.98 26.36 4.24
CA ASP A 73 -21.03 25.79 3.41
C ASP A 73 -22.02 26.89 2.94
N GLN A 74 -22.79 26.58 1.88
CA GLN A 74 -23.81 27.49 1.33
C GLN A 74 -24.96 27.80 2.30
N LYS A 75 -25.05 27.08 3.43
CA LYS A 75 -26.01 27.29 4.52
C LYS A 75 -25.39 28.11 5.66
N GLY A 76 -24.20 28.67 5.45
CA GLY A 76 -23.46 29.48 6.41
C GLY A 76 -22.93 28.70 7.61
N ASN A 77 -22.81 27.37 7.54
CA ASN A 77 -22.12 26.57 8.54
C ASN A 77 -20.63 26.59 8.24
N ASP A 78 -19.88 27.11 9.20
CA ASP A 78 -18.45 27.19 9.21
C ASP A 78 -17.86 25.99 9.97
N LYS A 79 -16.87 25.34 9.35
CA LYS A 79 -16.13 24.24 9.96
C LYS A 79 -14.65 24.33 9.65
N ILE A 80 -13.83 23.81 10.54
CA ILE A 80 -12.39 23.78 10.40
C ILE A 80 -11.95 22.34 10.25
N ILE A 81 -11.19 22.03 9.19
CA ILE A 81 -10.71 20.69 8.89
C ILE A 81 -9.19 20.62 8.99
N LEU A 82 -8.71 19.57 9.63
CA LEU A 82 -7.32 19.20 9.80
C LEU A 82 -7.14 17.74 9.36
N LYS A 83 -6.12 17.46 8.55
CA LYS A 83 -5.74 16.09 8.15
C LYS A 83 -4.38 15.74 8.75
N VAL A 84 -4.31 14.59 9.42
CA VAL A 84 -3.11 14.10 10.12
C VAL A 84 -3.18 12.57 10.17
N ASP A 85 -2.07 11.86 9.96
CA ASP A 85 -1.96 10.38 10.14
C ASP A 85 -3.17 9.58 9.61
N ASP A 86 -3.58 9.85 8.38
CA ASP A 86 -4.74 9.22 7.71
C ASP A 86 -6.10 9.39 8.39
N ILE A 87 -6.19 10.30 9.36
CA ILE A 87 -7.44 10.76 9.95
C ILE A 87 -7.74 12.21 9.55
N THR A 88 -9.03 12.53 9.57
CA THR A 88 -9.55 13.87 9.38
C THR A 88 -10.23 14.32 10.66
N ILE A 89 -9.71 15.38 11.26
CA ILE A 89 -10.28 16.07 12.41
C ILE A 89 -11.09 17.27 11.90
N THR A 90 -12.33 17.42 12.33
CA THR A 90 -13.25 18.48 11.93
C THR A 90 -13.86 19.13 13.16
N VAL A 91 -13.73 20.45 13.29
CA VAL A 91 -14.42 21.25 14.31
C VAL A 91 -15.56 22.00 13.64
N PHE A 92 -16.78 21.80 14.12
CA PHE A 92 -17.96 22.53 13.65
C PHE A 92 -18.18 23.77 14.53
N ASN A 93 -18.01 24.96 13.95
CA ASN A 93 -17.97 26.20 14.74
C ASN A 93 -19.31 26.53 15.39
N LYS A 94 -20.42 26.33 14.68
CA LYS A 94 -21.77 26.55 15.24
C LYS A 94 -22.11 25.62 16.40
N THR A 95 -21.75 24.34 16.28
CA THR A 95 -22.21 23.32 17.24
C THR A 95 -21.20 23.00 18.33
N GLY A 96 -19.93 23.37 18.15
CA GLY A 96 -18.85 22.94 19.05
C GLY A 96 -18.44 21.49 18.88
N THR A 97 -18.97 20.79 17.87
CA THR A 97 -18.69 19.38 17.66
C THR A 97 -17.27 19.18 17.15
N LEU A 98 -16.50 18.33 17.84
CA LEU A 98 -15.24 17.79 17.34
C LEU A 98 -15.53 16.41 16.73
N LEU A 99 -15.23 16.22 15.45
CA LEU A 99 -15.38 14.96 14.72
C LEU A 99 -14.03 14.47 14.24
N ILE A 100 -13.73 13.20 14.51
CA ILE A 100 -12.53 12.50 14.07
C ILE A 100 -13.00 11.33 13.21
N GLN A 101 -12.52 11.24 11.98
CA GLN A 101 -12.95 10.22 11.02
C GLN A 101 -11.75 9.72 10.21
N GLY A 102 -11.73 8.43 9.90
CA GLY A 102 -10.63 7.80 9.16
C GLY A 102 -10.44 6.35 9.58
N THR A 103 -9.69 5.58 8.79
CA THR A 103 -9.48 4.15 9.03
C THR A 103 -8.86 3.86 10.41
N MET A 104 -8.05 4.79 10.92
CA MET A 104 -7.38 4.69 12.22
C MET A 104 -7.96 5.62 13.30
N ALA A 105 -9.18 6.15 13.10
CA ALA A 105 -9.76 7.16 14.01
C ALA A 105 -9.85 6.70 15.47
N LEU A 106 -10.27 5.45 15.70
CA LEU A 106 -10.43 4.90 17.04
C LEU A 106 -9.09 4.69 17.76
N GLU A 107 -8.13 4.06 17.07
CA GLU A 107 -6.80 3.83 17.63
C GLU A 107 -6.07 5.14 17.90
N TRP A 108 -6.11 6.08 16.95
CA TRP A 108 -5.52 7.40 17.11
C TRP A 108 -6.12 8.12 18.31
N PHE A 109 -7.45 8.08 18.46
CA PHE A 109 -8.15 8.75 19.56
C PHE A 109 -7.75 8.19 20.92
N LEU A 110 -7.77 6.86 21.09
CA LEU A 110 -7.42 6.22 22.36
C LEU A 110 -5.96 6.48 22.75
N ASN A 111 -5.04 6.48 21.78
CA ASN A 111 -3.61 6.57 22.04
C ASN A 111 -3.07 8.02 22.13
N ARG A 112 -3.73 8.97 21.47
CA ARG A 112 -3.22 10.36 21.34
C ARG A 112 -4.08 11.38 22.04
N PHE A 113 -5.40 11.19 22.10
CA PHE A 113 -6.29 12.26 22.54
C PHE A 113 -6.16 12.58 24.03
N LEU A 114 -5.91 11.58 24.87
CA LEU A 114 -5.59 11.78 26.29
C LEU A 114 -4.33 12.64 26.45
N TYR A 115 -3.26 12.30 25.73
CA TYR A 115 -2.02 13.07 25.76
C TYR A 115 -2.20 14.52 25.29
N ILE A 116 -3.06 14.75 24.29
CA ILE A 116 -3.39 16.12 23.82
C ILE A 116 -4.05 16.94 24.93
N MET A 117 -4.90 16.32 25.76
CA MET A 117 -5.52 17.00 26.90
C MET A 117 -4.48 17.28 28.00
N ASP A 118 -3.62 16.29 28.32
CA ASP A 118 -2.58 16.44 29.34
C ASP A 118 -1.54 17.50 28.95
N ALA A 119 -1.08 17.49 27.69
CA ALA A 119 -0.09 18.42 27.16
C ALA A 119 -0.63 19.85 26.97
N TYR A 120 -1.95 20.04 26.89
CA TYR A 120 -2.59 21.36 26.93
C TYR A 120 -2.41 22.03 28.29
N ASP A 121 -2.39 21.24 29.37
CA ASP A 121 -2.26 21.73 30.74
C ASP A 121 -0.80 21.81 31.22
N ALA A 122 0.14 21.23 30.47
CA ALA A 122 1.55 21.26 30.78
C ALA A 122 2.18 22.65 30.52
N PRO A 123 3.16 23.10 31.34
CA PRO A 123 3.94 24.30 31.07
C PRO A 123 4.56 24.28 29.66
N ILE A 124 4.69 25.45 29.02
CA ILE A 124 5.29 25.56 27.69
C ILE A 124 6.78 25.20 27.79
N HIS A 125 7.17 24.10 27.14
CA HIS A 125 8.57 23.67 27.01
C HIS A 125 8.89 23.40 25.54
N ASN A 126 10.17 23.54 25.15
CA ASN A 126 10.62 23.12 23.82
C ASN A 126 10.21 21.66 23.59
N PRO A 127 9.56 21.32 22.45
CA PRO A 127 9.07 19.98 22.22
C PRO A 127 10.26 19.02 22.18
N GLN A 128 10.42 18.21 23.22
CA GLN A 128 11.28 17.04 23.10
C GLN A 128 10.56 16.05 22.18
N PRO A 129 11.24 15.52 21.14
CA PRO A 129 10.76 14.33 20.45
C PRO A 129 10.88 13.17 21.42
N GLN A 130 9.85 12.97 22.26
CA GLN A 130 9.87 11.85 23.19
C GLN A 130 9.39 10.58 22.50
N THR A 131 10.31 9.64 22.49
CA THR A 131 10.14 8.22 22.19
C THR A 131 9.20 7.63 23.24
N THR A 132 7.93 7.54 22.91
CA THR A 132 6.95 6.87 23.76
C THR A 132 7.00 5.35 23.53
N ILE A 133 6.43 4.63 24.49
CA ILE A 133 6.09 3.18 24.59
C ILE A 133 5.84 2.48 23.23
N TYR A 134 5.41 3.23 22.21
CA TYR A 134 5.39 2.87 20.80
C TYR A 134 6.67 2.17 20.30
N ARG A 135 7.89 2.58 20.72
CA ARG A 135 9.14 1.91 20.31
C ARG A 135 9.30 0.51 20.94
N GLN A 136 8.91 0.35 22.20
CA GLN A 136 8.95 -0.94 22.89
C GLN A 136 7.82 -1.88 22.45
N TYR A 137 6.63 -1.35 22.15
CA TYR A 137 5.54 -2.13 21.56
C TYR A 137 5.87 -2.55 20.14
N THR A 138 6.46 -1.69 19.31
CA THR A 138 6.92 -2.09 17.96
C THR A 138 8.09 -3.07 18.01
N GLU A 139 8.97 -3.00 19.01
CA GLU A 139 10.05 -3.98 19.21
C GLU A 139 9.53 -5.34 19.73
N ASN A 140 8.52 -5.36 20.62
CA ASN A 140 7.88 -6.60 21.08
C ASN A 140 6.94 -7.21 20.03
N TRP A 141 6.22 -6.38 19.25
CA TRP A 141 5.48 -6.83 18.07
C TRP A 141 6.43 -7.34 17.00
N LYS A 142 7.61 -6.74 16.82
CA LYS A 142 8.67 -7.29 15.97
C LYS A 142 9.12 -8.66 16.44
N LYS A 143 9.32 -8.86 17.75
CA LYS A 143 9.69 -10.19 18.29
C LYS A 143 8.58 -11.23 18.08
N LEU A 144 7.32 -10.87 18.27
CA LEU A 144 6.18 -11.74 18.00
C LEU A 144 6.01 -12.03 16.50
N GLU A 145 6.24 -11.04 15.63
CA GLU A 145 6.31 -11.22 14.18
C GLU A 145 7.51 -12.08 13.77
N ASP A 146 8.65 -11.97 14.45
CA ASP A 146 9.86 -12.73 14.16
C ASP A 146 9.70 -14.19 14.62
N ASP A 147 9.03 -14.45 15.74
CA ASP A 147 8.68 -15.81 16.20
C ASP A 147 7.59 -16.46 15.32
N ASP A 148 6.59 -15.70 14.86
CA ASP A 148 5.56 -16.18 13.93
C ASP A 148 6.13 -16.36 12.51
N LYS A 149 7.07 -15.50 12.10
CA LYS A 149 7.91 -15.69 10.90
C LYS A 149 8.79 -16.92 11.03
N MET A 150 9.42 -17.20 12.17
CA MET A 150 10.23 -18.40 12.32
C MET A 150 9.39 -19.68 12.26
N LYS A 151 8.17 -19.67 12.81
CA LYS A 151 7.23 -20.80 12.66
C LYS A 151 6.74 -20.96 11.23
N LYS A 152 6.40 -19.86 10.54
CA LYS A 152 6.03 -19.89 9.12
C LYS A 152 7.18 -20.29 8.23
N VAL A 153 8.40 -19.81 8.47
CA VAL A 153 9.61 -20.24 7.75
C VAL A 153 9.85 -21.73 7.99
N ALA A 154 9.65 -22.26 9.20
CA ALA A 154 9.78 -23.69 9.45
C ALA A 154 8.69 -24.54 8.75
N GLU A 155 7.47 -24.02 8.59
CA GLU A 155 6.40 -24.67 7.81
C GLU A 155 6.62 -24.56 6.29
N GLU A 156 7.02 -23.38 5.81
CA GLU A 156 7.32 -23.11 4.40
C GLU A 156 8.60 -23.84 3.96
N GLN A 157 9.57 -24.04 4.84
CA GLN A 157 10.79 -24.81 4.57
C GLN A 157 10.49 -26.31 4.55
N ARG A 158 9.48 -26.77 5.30
CA ARG A 158 8.93 -28.14 5.16
C ARG A 158 8.13 -28.33 3.88
N GLU A 159 7.42 -27.30 3.40
CA GLU A 159 6.77 -27.33 2.08
C GLU A 159 7.80 -27.28 0.95
N PHE A 160 8.82 -26.42 1.05
CA PHE A 160 9.93 -26.35 0.10
C PHE A 160 10.72 -27.66 0.05
N GLU A 161 10.99 -28.30 1.19
CA GLU A 161 11.61 -29.64 1.22
C GLU A 161 10.72 -30.72 0.58
N LYS A 162 9.39 -30.57 0.62
CA LYS A 162 8.48 -31.47 -0.10
C LYS A 162 8.50 -31.20 -1.61
N GLU A 163 8.55 -29.94 -2.01
CA GLU A 163 8.61 -29.49 -3.40
C GLU A 163 9.95 -29.85 -4.06
N GLU A 164 11.06 -29.67 -3.35
CA GLU A 164 12.42 -30.07 -3.78
C GLU A 164 12.52 -31.58 -3.95
N LYS A 165 11.97 -32.37 -3.01
CA LYS A 165 11.89 -33.83 -3.16
C LYS A 165 11.00 -34.25 -4.32
N ALA A 166 9.90 -33.55 -4.58
CA ALA A 166 9.06 -33.80 -5.74
C ALA A 166 9.81 -33.54 -7.05
N LEU A 167 10.59 -32.45 -7.12
CA LEU A 167 11.44 -32.12 -8.27
C LEU A 167 12.58 -33.11 -8.48
N GLU A 168 13.20 -33.60 -7.40
CA GLU A 168 14.24 -34.63 -7.45
C GLU A 168 13.67 -35.95 -7.99
N ILE A 169 12.46 -36.34 -7.56
CA ILE A 169 11.73 -37.50 -8.11
C ILE A 169 11.45 -37.32 -9.61
N VAL A 170 11.06 -36.13 -10.05
CA VAL A 170 10.83 -35.82 -11.47
C VAL A 170 12.14 -35.89 -12.28
N GLN A 171 13.25 -35.40 -11.73
CA GLN A 171 14.57 -35.49 -12.39
C GLN A 171 15.04 -36.94 -12.52
N ILE A 172 14.96 -37.73 -11.46
CA ILE A 172 15.29 -39.17 -11.49
C ILE A 172 14.42 -39.88 -12.53
N ARG A 173 13.12 -39.55 -12.60
CA ARG A 173 12.20 -40.12 -13.59
C ARG A 173 12.58 -39.75 -15.03
N ASN A 174 12.95 -38.50 -15.29
CA ASN A 174 13.39 -38.05 -16.61
C ASN A 174 14.74 -38.69 -17.02
N GLN A 175 15.64 -38.90 -16.06
CA GLN A 175 16.88 -39.65 -16.26
C GLN A 175 16.58 -41.10 -16.69
N VAL A 176 15.66 -41.78 -16.00
CA VAL A 176 15.22 -43.15 -16.34
C VAL A 176 14.60 -43.22 -17.73
N ILE A 177 13.75 -42.27 -18.10
CA ILE A 177 13.17 -42.20 -19.46
C ILE A 177 14.26 -42.04 -20.52
N THR A 178 15.28 -41.24 -20.23
CA THR A 178 16.42 -41.00 -21.14
C THR A 178 17.30 -42.24 -21.28
N ASP A 179 17.56 -42.93 -20.17
CA ASP A 179 18.33 -44.18 -20.16
C ASP A 179 17.60 -45.31 -20.91
N VAL A 180 16.28 -45.43 -20.77
CA VAL A 180 15.47 -46.40 -21.52
C VAL A 180 15.51 -46.11 -23.03
N ARG A 181 15.47 -44.83 -23.44
CA ARG A 181 15.67 -44.45 -24.84
C ARG A 181 17.06 -44.83 -25.36
N SER A 182 18.10 -44.63 -24.56
CA SER A 182 19.47 -44.97 -24.95
C SER A 182 19.69 -46.47 -25.18
N ARG A 183 18.84 -47.31 -24.57
CA ARG A 183 18.85 -48.78 -24.72
C ARG A 183 18.02 -49.29 -25.91
N GLY A 184 17.33 -48.40 -26.63
CA GLY A 184 16.58 -48.73 -27.85
C GLY A 184 15.12 -49.11 -27.64
N ASP A 185 14.60 -49.12 -26.41
CA ASP A 185 13.20 -49.44 -26.11
C ASP A 185 12.29 -48.19 -26.17
N ASN A 186 12.13 -47.66 -27.38
CA ASN A 186 11.35 -46.45 -27.63
C ASN A 186 9.87 -46.56 -27.23
N ALA A 187 9.28 -47.76 -27.30
CA ALA A 187 7.89 -48.00 -26.92
C ALA A 187 7.66 -47.88 -25.40
N GLU A 188 8.63 -48.27 -24.58
CA GLU A 188 8.56 -48.16 -23.12
C GLU A 188 8.81 -46.71 -22.67
N ALA A 189 9.73 -46.01 -23.32
CA ALA A 189 9.99 -44.60 -23.09
C ALA A 189 8.76 -43.71 -23.41
N GLU A 190 8.06 -43.94 -24.52
CA GLU A 190 6.84 -43.18 -24.86
C GLU A 190 5.71 -43.41 -23.86
N LYS A 191 5.58 -44.64 -23.33
CA LYS A 191 4.57 -44.99 -22.32
C LYS A 191 4.86 -44.28 -21.00
N LEU A 192 6.12 -44.22 -20.58
CA LEU A 192 6.56 -43.54 -19.37
C LEU A 192 6.44 -42.00 -19.49
N GLU A 193 6.69 -41.44 -20.67
CA GLU A 193 6.56 -40.01 -20.94
C GLU A 193 5.10 -39.54 -20.94
N LYS A 194 4.17 -40.32 -21.51
CA LYS A 194 2.73 -40.03 -21.42
C LYS A 194 2.22 -40.07 -19.97
N ALA A 195 2.68 -41.04 -19.19
CA ALA A 195 2.33 -41.13 -17.77
C ALA A 195 2.97 -40.01 -16.93
N ALA A 196 4.09 -39.41 -17.39
CA ALA A 196 4.73 -38.28 -16.72
C ALA A 196 3.97 -36.98 -16.97
N LYS A 197 3.59 -36.71 -18.22
CA LYS A 197 2.82 -35.52 -18.59
C LYS A 197 1.42 -35.49 -17.95
N SER A 198 0.80 -36.64 -17.73
CA SER A 198 -0.47 -36.72 -16.97
C SER A 198 -0.27 -36.31 -15.52
N ALA A 199 0.75 -36.87 -14.85
CA ALA A 199 1.03 -36.57 -13.45
C ALA A 199 1.52 -35.13 -13.21
N GLU A 200 2.23 -34.52 -14.18
CA GLU A 200 2.60 -33.10 -14.14
C GLU A 200 1.39 -32.18 -14.26
N ASN A 201 0.42 -32.53 -15.11
CA ASN A 201 -0.83 -31.77 -15.20
C ASN A 201 -1.65 -31.91 -13.91
N ASP A 202 -1.74 -33.12 -13.36
CA ASP A 202 -2.48 -33.37 -12.12
C ASP A 202 -1.84 -32.61 -10.93
N LEU A 203 -0.51 -32.52 -10.86
CA LEU A 203 0.21 -31.78 -9.81
C LEU A 203 0.13 -30.25 -9.99
N ALA A 204 0.13 -29.76 -11.23
CA ALA A 204 -0.04 -28.34 -11.54
C ALA A 204 -1.48 -27.86 -11.27
N GLU A 205 -2.46 -28.74 -11.47
CA GLU A 205 -3.88 -28.50 -11.16
C GLU A 205 -4.12 -28.53 -9.63
N GLU A 206 -3.37 -29.34 -8.87
CA GLU A 206 -3.42 -29.40 -7.40
C GLU A 206 -2.70 -28.22 -6.71
N LEU A 207 -1.85 -27.45 -7.41
CA LEU A 207 -1.03 -26.36 -6.86
C LEU A 207 -1.47 -24.92 -7.21
N GLU A 208 -2.54 -24.69 -7.98
CA GLU A 208 -3.04 -23.35 -8.37
C GLU A 208 -1.93 -22.30 -8.68
N LEU A 209 -0.79 -22.73 -9.23
CA LEU A 209 0.33 -21.85 -9.54
C LEU A 209 -0.11 -20.95 -10.70
N MET A 210 -0.47 -19.71 -10.40
CA MET A 210 -0.87 -18.72 -11.39
C MET A 210 0.26 -18.52 -12.41
N THR A 211 0.18 -19.19 -13.57
CA THR A 211 1.21 -19.10 -14.60
C THR A 211 1.11 -17.74 -15.29
N PHE A 212 1.94 -16.79 -14.87
CA PHE A 212 2.17 -15.59 -15.65
C PHE A 212 3.03 -15.92 -16.87
N ASP A 213 2.66 -15.36 -18.02
CA ASP A 213 3.53 -15.36 -19.21
C ASP A 213 4.72 -14.41 -18.98
N LEU A 214 5.76 -14.89 -18.27
CA LEU A 214 6.98 -14.16 -17.91
C LEU A 214 8.16 -14.60 -18.77
N TRP A 215 9.08 -13.67 -19.02
CA TRP A 215 10.39 -13.99 -19.57
C TRP A 215 11.33 -14.51 -18.48
N PRO A 216 12.20 -15.48 -18.80
CA PRO A 216 13.29 -15.89 -17.92
C PRO A 216 14.22 -14.70 -17.59
N ASP A 217 14.84 -14.73 -16.40
CA ASP A 217 15.71 -13.66 -15.91
C ASP A 217 16.85 -13.33 -16.89
N SER A 218 17.41 -14.35 -17.57
CA SER A 218 18.43 -14.18 -18.61
C SER A 218 17.94 -13.40 -19.84
N VAL A 219 16.69 -13.60 -20.24
CA VAL A 219 16.05 -12.88 -21.33
C VAL A 219 15.79 -11.44 -20.90
N VAL A 220 15.28 -11.22 -19.68
CA VAL A 220 15.07 -9.87 -19.13
C VAL A 220 16.37 -9.07 -19.16
N ALA A 221 17.47 -9.60 -18.60
CA ALA A 221 18.77 -8.94 -18.61
C ALA A 221 19.26 -8.59 -20.03
N SER A 222 19.09 -9.51 -20.99
CA SER A 222 19.43 -9.28 -22.39
C SER A 222 18.60 -8.16 -23.03
N GLN A 223 17.29 -8.10 -22.74
CA GLN A 223 16.43 -7.03 -23.25
C GLN A 223 16.78 -5.68 -22.60
N LEU A 224 17.02 -5.61 -21.29
CA LEU A 224 17.42 -4.37 -20.61
C LEU A 224 18.70 -3.78 -21.20
N LYS A 225 19.68 -4.63 -21.56
CA LYS A 225 20.91 -4.19 -22.24
C LYS A 225 20.63 -3.55 -23.60
N LYS A 226 19.64 -4.04 -24.36
CA LYS A 226 19.23 -3.47 -25.65
C LYS A 226 18.45 -2.15 -25.48
N LEU A 227 17.86 -1.94 -24.32
CA LEU A 227 17.06 -0.76 -24.00
C LEU A 227 17.89 0.41 -23.43
N GLN A 228 19.23 0.31 -23.41
CA GLN A 228 20.10 1.44 -23.04
C GLN A 228 19.98 2.62 -24.01
N THR A 229 19.56 2.35 -25.24
CA THR A 229 19.15 3.37 -26.22
C THR A 229 17.62 3.38 -26.34
N PRO A 230 16.97 4.56 -26.31
CA PRO A 230 15.52 4.64 -26.48
C PRO A 230 15.08 4.00 -27.80
N CYS A 231 14.02 3.20 -27.75
CA CYS A 231 13.45 2.58 -28.95
C CYS A 231 11.93 2.47 -28.86
N VAL A 232 11.29 2.09 -29.98
CA VAL A 232 9.85 1.86 -30.04
C VAL A 232 9.57 0.35 -30.02
N LYS A 233 8.63 -0.07 -29.17
CA LYS A 233 8.22 -1.47 -29.01
C LYS A 233 6.70 -1.59 -28.90
N ASP A 234 6.20 -2.77 -29.22
CA ASP A 234 4.77 -3.07 -29.08
C ASP A 234 4.39 -3.19 -27.59
N GLY A 235 3.31 -2.52 -27.22
CA GLY A 235 2.83 -2.44 -25.85
C GLY A 235 2.40 -3.80 -25.30
N SER A 236 1.56 -4.51 -26.06
CA SER A 236 0.95 -5.77 -25.65
C SER A 236 1.96 -6.92 -25.57
N THR A 237 2.69 -7.16 -26.67
CA THR A 237 3.54 -8.34 -26.82
C THR A 237 4.94 -8.17 -26.23
N TYR A 238 5.40 -6.93 -26.03
CA TYR A 238 6.75 -6.65 -25.56
C TYR A 238 6.77 -5.88 -24.24
N ILE A 239 6.23 -4.66 -24.18
CA ILE A 239 6.39 -3.79 -23.00
C ILE A 239 5.68 -4.38 -21.78
N TYR A 240 4.45 -4.86 -21.95
CA TYR A 240 3.69 -5.43 -20.83
C TYR A 240 4.35 -6.69 -20.29
N LYS A 241 4.81 -7.57 -21.19
CA LYS A 241 5.55 -8.78 -20.83
C LYS A 241 6.85 -8.46 -20.10
N LEU A 242 7.61 -7.48 -20.59
CA LEU A 242 8.82 -6.99 -19.93
C LEU A 242 8.52 -6.42 -18.54
N TRP A 243 7.47 -5.60 -18.39
CA TRP A 243 7.05 -5.04 -17.11
C TRP A 243 6.75 -6.13 -16.09
N LYS A 244 5.89 -7.10 -16.44
CA LYS A 244 5.56 -8.21 -15.53
C LYS A 244 6.80 -9.01 -15.13
N SER A 245 7.66 -9.31 -16.10
CA SER A 245 8.88 -10.09 -15.87
C SER A 245 9.87 -9.34 -14.97
N LEU A 246 10.03 -8.04 -15.20
CA LEU A 246 10.94 -7.21 -14.44
C LEU A 246 10.44 -6.96 -13.00
N LEU A 247 9.14 -6.69 -12.84
CA LEU A 247 8.52 -6.57 -11.52
C LEU A 247 8.64 -7.88 -10.73
N ASN A 248 8.35 -9.02 -11.37
CA ASN A 248 8.56 -10.32 -10.73
C ASN A 248 10.01 -10.52 -10.30
N TYR A 249 10.97 -10.21 -11.17
CA TYR A 249 12.39 -10.29 -10.86
C TYR A 249 12.77 -9.41 -9.65
N TRP A 250 12.31 -8.16 -9.60
CA TRP A 250 12.59 -7.26 -8.48
C TRP A 250 11.91 -7.69 -7.18
N PHE A 251 10.70 -8.25 -7.24
CA PHE A 251 9.98 -8.71 -6.06
C PHE A 251 10.58 -9.97 -5.42
N LYS A 252 11.48 -10.69 -6.08
CA LYS A 252 12.20 -11.84 -5.50
C LYS A 252 13.18 -11.45 -4.37
N ASP A 253 13.59 -10.17 -4.26
CA ASP A 253 14.59 -9.72 -3.30
C ASP A 253 14.05 -8.65 -2.35
N THR A 254 13.97 -8.98 -1.05
CA THR A 254 13.52 -8.09 0.04
C THR A 254 14.24 -6.74 0.12
N LYS A 255 15.49 -6.67 -0.36
CA LYS A 255 16.31 -5.45 -0.30
C LYS A 255 15.97 -4.47 -1.42
N ILE A 256 15.25 -4.91 -2.45
CA ILE A 256 14.90 -4.09 -3.59
C ILE A 256 13.60 -3.34 -3.29
N LYS A 257 13.65 -2.01 -3.23
CA LYS A 257 12.45 -1.18 -3.18
C LYS A 257 11.93 -0.95 -4.59
N VAL A 258 10.66 -1.26 -4.84
CA VAL A 258 10.04 -1.08 -6.15
C VAL A 258 9.11 0.13 -6.15
N TYR A 259 9.22 0.94 -7.20
CA TYR A 259 8.40 2.12 -7.44
C TYR A 259 7.64 1.94 -8.76
N LEU A 260 6.35 2.19 -8.74
CA LEU A 260 5.52 2.23 -9.93
C LEU A 260 4.93 3.63 -10.10
N VAL A 261 4.96 4.14 -11.32
CA VAL A 261 4.36 5.43 -11.67
C VAL A 261 3.59 5.28 -12.95
N SER A 262 2.27 5.43 -12.88
CA SER A 262 1.40 5.42 -14.05
C SER A 262 0.18 6.30 -13.82
N PRO A 263 -0.13 7.24 -14.74
CA PRO A 263 -1.27 8.15 -14.57
C PRO A 263 -2.61 7.41 -14.69
N PHE A 264 -2.66 6.36 -15.50
CA PHE A 264 -3.85 5.57 -15.79
C PHE A 264 -3.65 4.12 -15.35
N LEU A 265 -4.73 3.53 -14.86
CA LEU A 265 -4.75 2.18 -14.29
C LEU A 265 -6.13 1.55 -14.51
N ASP A 266 -6.19 0.29 -14.92
CA ASP A 266 -7.42 -0.49 -14.92
C ASP A 266 -7.37 -1.65 -13.93
N ALA A 267 -8.53 -2.28 -13.73
CA ALA A 267 -8.68 -3.34 -12.75
C ALA A 267 -7.90 -4.60 -13.11
N GLU A 268 -7.79 -4.95 -14.39
CA GLU A 268 -7.11 -6.17 -14.82
C GLU A 268 -5.59 -6.06 -14.63
N ARG A 269 -5.00 -4.89 -14.93
CA ARG A 269 -3.57 -4.64 -14.65
C ARG A 269 -3.28 -4.54 -13.16
N LEU A 270 -4.21 -3.96 -12.38
CA LEU A 270 -4.08 -3.97 -10.93
C LEU A 270 -4.13 -5.41 -10.37
N VAL A 271 -5.02 -6.27 -10.91
CA VAL A 271 -5.08 -7.69 -10.55
C VAL A 271 -3.76 -8.38 -10.87
N ASP A 272 -3.20 -8.18 -12.07
CA ASP A 272 -1.92 -8.78 -12.46
C ASP A 272 -0.78 -8.35 -11.52
N LEU A 273 -0.70 -7.06 -11.16
CA LEU A 273 0.26 -6.57 -10.16
C LEU A 273 0.05 -7.20 -8.79
N CYS A 274 -1.20 -7.28 -8.32
CA CYS A 274 -1.53 -7.86 -7.02
C CYS A 274 -1.09 -9.31 -6.93
N LYS A 275 -1.38 -10.10 -7.96
CA LYS A 275 -0.99 -11.50 -8.06
C LYS A 275 0.53 -11.68 -8.10
N LEU A 276 1.27 -10.82 -8.82
CA LEU A 276 2.75 -10.84 -8.80
C LEU A 276 3.31 -10.61 -7.39
N ILE A 277 2.70 -9.69 -6.62
CA ILE A 277 3.11 -9.42 -5.24
C ILE A 277 2.72 -10.58 -4.31
N ILE A 278 1.55 -11.19 -4.51
CA ILE A 278 1.11 -12.37 -3.73
C ILE A 278 2.05 -13.56 -3.98
N GLN A 279 2.47 -13.81 -5.22
CA GLN A 279 3.46 -14.84 -5.53
C GLN A 279 4.80 -14.62 -4.82
N ASN A 280 5.14 -13.36 -4.58
CA ASN A 280 6.36 -12.96 -3.88
C ASN A 280 6.02 -12.42 -2.48
N ARG A 281 4.99 -12.92 -1.79
CA ARG A 281 4.40 -12.27 -0.58
C ARG A 281 5.41 -11.93 0.54
N LEU A 282 6.47 -12.73 0.67
CA LEU A 282 7.50 -12.59 1.71
C LEU A 282 8.60 -11.61 1.32
N THR A 283 8.85 -11.46 0.02
CA THR A 283 10.00 -10.74 -0.54
C THR A 283 9.62 -9.44 -1.21
N ALA A 284 8.39 -9.32 -1.71
CA ALA A 284 7.91 -8.17 -2.44
C ALA A 284 7.89 -6.91 -1.57
N ASN A 285 8.65 -5.91 -2.02
CA ASN A 285 8.76 -4.61 -1.37
C ASN A 285 8.36 -3.49 -2.33
N LEU A 286 7.04 -3.36 -2.51
CA LEU A 286 6.43 -2.23 -3.20
C LEU A 286 6.43 -1.00 -2.28
N ASP A 287 7.34 -0.06 -2.51
CA ASP A 287 7.48 1.13 -1.68
C ASP A 287 6.37 2.13 -1.99
N VAL A 288 6.24 2.53 -3.26
CA VAL A 288 5.20 3.47 -3.68
C VAL A 288 4.68 3.16 -5.08
N PHE A 289 3.35 3.29 -5.25
CA PHE A 289 2.68 3.29 -6.54
C PHE A 289 1.91 4.60 -6.76
N TYR A 290 2.46 5.50 -7.58
CA TYR A 290 1.81 6.75 -7.94
C TYR A 290 0.78 6.56 -9.06
N VAL A 291 -0.47 6.97 -8.79
CA VAL A 291 -1.59 6.93 -9.74
C VAL A 291 -2.45 8.19 -9.63
N ASN A 292 -2.97 8.71 -10.74
CA ASN A 292 -3.95 9.80 -10.67
C ASN A 292 -5.27 9.30 -10.06
N GLN A 293 -6.01 10.16 -9.35
CA GLN A 293 -7.33 9.79 -8.82
C GLN A 293 -8.34 9.38 -9.91
N GLN A 294 -8.19 9.97 -11.10
CA GLN A 294 -8.95 9.66 -12.29
C GLN A 294 -8.08 8.76 -13.19
N CYS A 295 -8.46 7.48 -13.32
CA CYS A 295 -7.64 6.45 -13.96
C CYS A 295 -8.03 6.15 -15.41
N SER A 296 -9.25 6.55 -15.83
CA SER A 296 -9.68 6.63 -17.23
C SER A 296 -10.68 7.80 -17.37
N LYS A 297 -11.30 8.00 -18.54
CA LYS A 297 -12.38 8.99 -18.67
C LYS A 297 -13.62 8.61 -17.84
N GLU A 298 -13.82 7.32 -17.63
CA GLU A 298 -15.02 6.73 -17.03
C GLU A 298 -14.80 6.25 -15.59
N GLN A 299 -13.55 6.04 -15.16
CA GLN A 299 -13.25 5.37 -13.88
C GLN A 299 -12.33 6.15 -12.95
N ARG A 300 -12.70 6.15 -11.67
CA ARG A 300 -11.83 6.59 -10.57
C ARG A 300 -11.08 5.43 -9.95
N ILE A 301 -9.93 5.71 -9.34
CA ILE A 301 -9.09 4.69 -8.69
C ILE A 301 -9.83 3.86 -7.64
N PHE A 302 -10.80 4.45 -6.94
CA PHE A 302 -11.65 3.72 -5.99
C PHE A 302 -12.44 2.60 -6.67
N GLU A 303 -13.03 2.87 -7.83
CA GLU A 303 -13.81 1.88 -8.59
C GLU A 303 -12.91 0.80 -9.19
N VAL A 304 -11.72 1.18 -9.65
CA VAL A 304 -10.69 0.25 -10.12
C VAL A 304 -10.28 -0.70 -9.01
N LYS A 305 -9.99 -0.18 -7.80
CA LYS A 305 -9.66 -0.98 -6.61
C LYS A 305 -10.79 -1.95 -6.25
N GLN A 306 -12.04 -1.48 -6.22
CA GLN A 306 -13.18 -2.35 -5.91
C GLN A 306 -13.39 -3.46 -6.95
N LYS A 307 -13.20 -3.16 -8.24
CA LYS A 307 -13.32 -4.17 -9.30
C LYS A 307 -12.20 -5.21 -9.21
N ALA A 308 -10.96 -4.77 -8.98
CA ALA A 308 -9.82 -5.66 -8.84
C ALA A 308 -9.94 -6.56 -7.59
N LEU A 309 -10.42 -6.01 -6.47
CA LEU A 309 -10.54 -6.74 -5.21
C LEU A 309 -11.49 -7.96 -5.30
N LYS A 310 -12.50 -7.88 -6.18
CA LYS A 310 -13.44 -8.99 -6.44
C LYS A 310 -12.80 -10.21 -7.09
N SER A 311 -11.59 -10.09 -7.62
CA SER A 311 -10.85 -11.19 -8.23
C SER A 311 -10.05 -12.03 -7.23
N PHE A 312 -10.12 -11.70 -5.94
CA PHE A 312 -9.35 -12.34 -4.86
C PHE A 312 -10.28 -12.93 -3.80
N ASP A 313 -9.82 -13.96 -3.10
CA ASP A 313 -10.56 -14.51 -1.96
C ASP A 313 -10.49 -13.59 -0.72
N ALA A 314 -11.28 -13.85 0.32
CA ALA A 314 -11.32 -12.99 1.50
C ALA A 314 -9.95 -12.82 2.21
N LYS A 315 -9.08 -13.83 2.18
CA LYS A 315 -7.75 -13.78 2.82
C LYS A 315 -6.80 -12.92 2.00
N GLU A 316 -6.78 -13.13 0.69
CA GLU A 316 -5.99 -12.36 -0.26
C GLU A 316 -6.45 -10.90 -0.34
N GLN A 317 -7.76 -10.64 -0.25
CA GLN A 317 -8.31 -9.29 -0.24
C GLN A 317 -7.71 -8.44 0.90
N MET A 318 -7.65 -8.98 2.13
CA MET A 318 -7.03 -8.28 3.24
C MET A 318 -5.55 -7.98 2.98
N PHE A 319 -4.81 -8.95 2.41
CA PHE A 319 -3.40 -8.77 2.06
C PHE A 319 -3.23 -7.68 0.99
N VAL A 320 -4.04 -7.70 -0.07
CA VAL A 320 -4.02 -6.71 -1.15
C VAL A 320 -4.29 -5.31 -0.58
N GLU A 321 -5.30 -5.15 0.26
CA GLU A 321 -5.62 -3.87 0.87
C GLU A 321 -4.48 -3.35 1.75
N TYR A 322 -3.94 -4.21 2.61
CA TYR A 322 -2.91 -3.81 3.58
C TYR A 322 -1.53 -3.58 2.95
N LYS A 323 -1.12 -4.45 2.01
CA LYS A 323 0.26 -4.45 1.48
C LYS A 323 0.41 -3.68 0.18
N ILE A 324 -0.65 -3.58 -0.62
CA ILE A 324 -0.57 -3.03 -1.98
C ILE A 324 -1.33 -1.71 -2.07
N TYR A 325 -2.58 -1.68 -1.57
CA TYR A 325 -3.39 -0.47 -1.69
C TYR A 325 -2.93 0.67 -0.78
N SER A 326 -2.27 0.35 0.33
CA SER A 326 -1.60 1.31 1.23
C SER A 326 -0.40 2.00 0.56
N SER A 327 0.31 1.30 -0.33
CA SER A 327 1.43 1.87 -1.11
C SER A 327 0.95 2.74 -2.28
N ILE A 328 -0.35 2.76 -2.60
CA ILE A 328 -0.86 3.60 -3.69
C ILE A 328 -1.03 5.04 -3.21
N VAL A 329 -0.30 5.96 -3.85
CA VAL A 329 -0.32 7.39 -3.55
C VAL A 329 -0.98 8.16 -4.69
N TYR A 330 -1.82 9.13 -4.34
CA TYR A 330 -2.51 10.00 -5.30
C TYR A 330 -1.94 11.43 -5.24
N PRO A 331 -1.09 11.82 -6.20
CA PRO A 331 -0.61 13.20 -6.31
C PRO A 331 -1.75 14.21 -6.46
N LEU A 332 -1.60 15.43 -5.90
CA LEU A 332 -2.66 16.45 -6.03
C LEU A 332 -2.69 17.08 -7.43
N GLN A 333 -1.54 17.18 -8.10
CA GLN A 333 -1.48 17.59 -9.50
C GLN A 333 -1.48 16.34 -10.38
N LYS A 334 -2.18 16.45 -11.51
CA LYS A 334 -2.12 15.41 -12.54
C LYS A 334 -0.71 15.32 -13.07
N PHE A 335 -0.20 14.10 -13.17
CA PHE A 335 1.03 13.79 -13.88
C PHE A 335 0.71 12.91 -15.09
N ASP A 336 1.65 12.85 -16.03
CA ASP A 336 1.56 11.98 -17.21
C ASP A 336 2.85 11.18 -17.45
N CYS A 337 3.83 11.22 -16.54
CA CYS A 337 5.00 10.37 -16.64
C CYS A 337 4.65 8.91 -16.31
N LYS A 338 5.33 7.96 -16.98
CA LYS A 338 5.12 6.52 -16.80
C LYS A 338 6.46 5.81 -16.70
N PHE A 339 6.70 5.15 -15.58
CA PHE A 339 7.91 4.35 -15.38
C PHE A 339 7.71 3.34 -14.25
N ILE A 340 8.55 2.31 -14.28
CA ILE A 340 8.80 1.46 -13.13
C ILE A 340 10.28 1.60 -12.76
N ALA A 341 10.57 1.58 -11.47
CA ALA A 341 11.94 1.67 -10.99
C ALA A 341 12.16 0.73 -9.81
N SER A 342 13.42 0.33 -9.63
CA SER A 342 13.85 -0.37 -8.44
C SER A 342 15.06 0.32 -7.83
N VAL A 343 15.17 0.27 -6.51
CA VAL A 343 16.29 0.84 -5.77
C VAL A 343 16.91 -0.24 -4.89
N LYS A 344 18.21 -0.43 -5.05
CA LYS A 344 19.03 -1.36 -4.26
C LYS A 344 20.43 -0.78 -4.09
N ASP A 345 20.95 -0.81 -2.87
CA ASP A 345 22.33 -0.38 -2.57
C ASP A 345 22.69 1.01 -3.16
N GLU A 346 21.80 1.99 -2.95
CA GLU A 346 21.91 3.39 -3.45
C GLU A 346 21.92 3.55 -4.99
N GLN A 347 21.64 2.48 -5.73
CA GLN A 347 21.45 2.50 -7.19
C GLN A 347 19.99 2.32 -7.55
N ALA A 348 19.55 3.05 -8.57
CA ALA A 348 18.21 3.01 -9.11
C ALA A 348 18.23 2.52 -10.57
N ASP A 349 17.52 1.43 -10.84
CA ASP A 349 17.24 0.94 -12.19
C ASP A 349 15.88 1.48 -12.63
N ILE A 350 15.81 2.14 -13.79
CA ILE A 350 14.61 2.86 -14.22
C ILE A 350 14.22 2.44 -15.64
N LEU A 351 12.97 2.02 -15.81
CA LEU A 351 12.36 1.72 -17.10
C LEU A 351 11.26 2.74 -17.39
N VAL A 352 11.54 3.69 -18.28
CA VAL A 352 10.60 4.74 -18.71
C VAL A 352 9.90 4.30 -20.00
N THR A 353 8.61 4.60 -20.12
CA THR A 353 7.83 4.28 -21.31
C THR A 353 6.75 5.32 -21.60
N SER A 354 6.23 5.37 -22.82
CA SER A 354 4.99 6.09 -23.14
C SER A 354 3.72 5.31 -22.80
N ALA A 355 3.84 4.02 -22.48
CA ALA A 355 2.71 3.15 -22.17
C ALA A 355 2.25 3.31 -20.72
N SER A 356 0.96 3.63 -20.52
CA SER A 356 0.35 3.59 -19.18
C SER A 356 0.05 2.17 -18.75
N PHE A 357 -0.08 1.93 -17.44
CA PHE A 357 -0.49 0.64 -16.87
C PHE A 357 -2.00 0.36 -17.08
N HIS A 358 -2.44 0.41 -18.34
CA HIS A 358 -3.83 0.38 -18.76
C HIS A 358 -3.99 -0.40 -20.08
N GLY A 359 -5.12 -1.08 -20.26
CA GLY A 359 -5.44 -1.97 -21.37
C GLY A 359 -5.37 -1.28 -22.72
N ASP A 360 -5.68 0.02 -22.79
CA ASP A 360 -5.47 0.81 -24.00
C ASP A 360 -4.05 0.69 -24.56
N HIS A 361 -3.02 0.48 -23.74
CA HIS A 361 -1.65 0.31 -24.23
C HIS A 361 -1.22 -1.16 -24.37
N PHE A 362 -1.94 -2.12 -23.77
CA PHE A 362 -1.47 -3.50 -23.62
C PHE A 362 -2.41 -4.57 -24.16
N THR A 363 -3.64 -4.23 -24.53
CA THR A 363 -4.61 -5.16 -25.12
C THR A 363 -4.56 -5.13 -26.65
N CYS A 364 -4.23 -3.97 -27.23
CA CYS A 364 -4.12 -3.79 -28.67
C CYS A 364 -2.66 -3.60 -29.08
N SER A 365 -2.36 -3.86 -30.36
CA SER A 365 -1.04 -3.52 -30.92
C SER A 365 -0.86 -2.02 -30.91
N ASN A 366 -0.02 -1.54 -29.98
CA ASN A 366 0.23 -0.13 -29.78
C ASN A 366 1.72 0.10 -29.60
N MET A 367 2.29 0.91 -30.49
CA MET A 367 3.71 1.21 -30.49
C MET A 367 4.02 2.31 -29.48
N ASN A 368 4.94 2.02 -28.55
CA ASN A 368 5.29 2.90 -27.44
C ASN A 368 6.80 3.05 -27.34
N THR A 369 7.25 4.23 -26.94
CA THR A 369 8.67 4.47 -26.66
C THR A 369 9.04 3.83 -25.33
N ILE A 370 10.24 3.27 -25.24
CA ILE A 370 10.75 2.63 -24.02
C ILE A 370 12.26 2.84 -23.92
N HIS A 371 12.74 3.10 -22.70
CA HIS A 371 14.14 3.34 -22.39
C HIS A 371 14.47 2.81 -20.99
N PHE A 372 15.60 2.14 -20.86
CA PHE A 372 16.12 1.64 -19.59
C PHE A 372 17.47 2.28 -19.30
N PHE A 373 17.66 2.77 -18.08
CA PHE A 373 18.91 3.34 -17.63
C PHE A 373 19.03 3.24 -16.11
N THR A 374 20.25 3.46 -15.61
CA THR A 374 20.54 3.44 -14.18
C THR A 374 21.02 4.81 -13.71
N MET A 375 20.78 5.12 -12.44
CA MET A 375 21.33 6.31 -11.78
C MET A 375 21.42 6.10 -10.27
N THR A 376 21.98 7.06 -9.55
CA THR A 376 21.99 7.02 -8.09
C THR A 376 20.57 7.22 -7.51
N GLU A 377 20.30 6.64 -6.33
CA GLU A 377 19.03 6.83 -5.61
C GLU A 377 18.73 8.31 -5.37
N ALA A 378 19.74 9.10 -5.01
CA ALA A 378 19.60 10.53 -4.79
C ALA A 378 19.15 11.29 -6.06
N GLU A 379 19.70 10.92 -7.23
CA GLU A 379 19.27 11.50 -8.50
C GLU A 379 17.88 11.06 -8.90
N PHE A 380 17.54 9.78 -8.71
CA PHE A 380 16.21 9.25 -8.97
C PHE A 380 15.15 9.99 -8.16
N ILE A 381 15.35 10.10 -6.84
CA ILE A 381 14.43 10.84 -5.96
C ILE A 381 14.29 12.28 -6.44
N ARG A 382 15.41 12.99 -6.65
CA ARG A 382 15.38 14.41 -7.03
C ARG A 382 14.74 14.67 -8.39
N LYS A 383 15.03 13.85 -9.40
CA LYS A 383 14.63 14.08 -10.80
C LYS A 383 13.27 13.45 -11.14
N PHE A 384 12.87 12.35 -10.51
CA PHE A 384 11.65 11.61 -10.84
C PHE A 384 10.58 11.71 -9.75
N LEU A 385 10.93 11.43 -8.49
CA LEU A 385 9.94 11.37 -7.42
C LEU A 385 9.55 12.75 -6.89
N CYS A 386 10.52 13.63 -6.61
CA CYS A 386 10.26 14.96 -6.07
C CYS A 386 9.33 15.81 -6.95
N PRO A 387 9.41 15.84 -8.29
CA PRO A 387 8.45 16.59 -9.10
C PRO A 387 7.00 16.09 -8.95
N ILE A 388 6.83 14.77 -8.79
CA ILE A 388 5.52 14.15 -8.55
C ILE A 388 5.05 14.46 -7.12
N GLN A 389 5.95 14.37 -6.13
CA GLN A 389 5.66 14.61 -4.72
C GLN A 389 5.51 16.10 -4.36
N ALA A 390 6.18 17.02 -5.06
CA ALA A 390 6.04 18.46 -4.84
C ALA A 390 4.63 18.94 -5.19
N SER A 391 3.93 18.20 -6.06
CA SER A 391 2.50 18.36 -6.25
C SER A 391 1.68 18.01 -5.00
N VAL A 392 2.24 17.29 -4.02
CA VAL A 392 1.59 16.92 -2.76
C VAL A 392 1.73 18.02 -1.69
N ASN A 393 2.71 18.94 -1.79
CA ASN A 393 2.76 20.19 -1.01
C ASN A 393 3.93 21.11 -1.44
N PHE A 394 3.62 22.29 -2.00
CA PHE A 394 4.36 23.55 -1.80
C PHE A 394 3.44 24.72 -2.15
N ARG A 395 2.85 25.37 -1.16
CA ARG A 395 2.56 26.81 -1.23
C ARG A 395 3.25 27.45 -0.04
N LYS A 396 4.16 28.38 -0.35
CA LYS A 396 4.91 29.20 0.59
C LYS A 396 3.99 29.95 1.54
#